data_AF-A0A6P0U9W2-F1
#
_entry.id   AF-A0A6P0U9W2-F1
#
_cell.length_a   1.000
_cell.length_b   1.000
_cell.length_c   1.000
_cell.angle_alpha   90.00
_cell.angle_beta   90.00
_cell.angle_gamma   90.00
#
_symmetry.space_group_name_H-M   'P 1'
#
loop_
_entity.id
_entity.type
_entity.pdbx_description
1 polymer ?
#
loop_
_entity_poly.entity_id
_entity_poly.type
_entity_poly.pdbx_seq_one_letter_code
_entity_poly.pdbx_strand_id
1 'polypeptide(L)'
;PETVHPFTLETAKQLCQRSEGIPRWFNRIANYVLLKAAELKAEKITPEVFQAGLEYVSQELRGQSELSPEDYYVLDLILERGLLSDTSATMNDLKRMKVEEFSQLLPIFDRLVQHDLVRRLPTDRSAEYQINPILLPPSKEPTQEKLSQEE
;
A
#
# COMPACT_ATOMS: atom_id res chain seq x y z
N PRO A 1 17.78 -23.75 -19.22
CA PRO A 1 16.85 -22.67 -18.84
C PRO A 1 17.63 -21.40 -18.56
N GLU A 2 17.62 -20.44 -19.49
CA GLU A 2 18.25 -19.14 -19.26
C GLU A 2 17.60 -18.49 -18.05
N THR A 3 18.42 -18.24 -17.03
CA THR A 3 17.99 -17.68 -15.75
C THR A 3 17.47 -16.27 -16.02
N VAL A 4 16.15 -16.16 -16.14
CA VAL A 4 15.49 -14.86 -16.24
C VAL A 4 15.81 -14.16 -14.92
N HIS A 5 16.65 -13.15 -14.96
CA HIS A 5 16.87 -12.22 -13.86
C HIS A 5 16.02 -10.99 -14.17
N PRO A 6 14.68 -11.04 -13.95
CA PRO A 6 13.81 -9.97 -14.39
C PRO A 6 14.10 -8.68 -13.64
N PHE A 7 14.49 -8.75 -12.36
CA PHE A 7 14.83 -7.58 -11.54
C PHE A 7 16.32 -7.29 -11.54
N THR A 8 16.69 -6.02 -11.64
CA THR A 8 18.04 -5.56 -11.31
C THR A 8 18.23 -5.60 -9.79
N LEU A 9 19.48 -5.55 -9.32
CA LEU A 9 19.76 -5.48 -7.88
C LEU A 9 19.07 -4.27 -7.22
N GLU A 10 19.01 -3.15 -7.95
CA GLU A 10 18.36 -1.91 -7.51
C GLU A 10 16.84 -2.08 -7.38
N THR A 11 16.17 -2.60 -8.42
CA THR A 11 14.71 -2.78 -8.39
C THR A 11 14.29 -3.88 -7.40
N ALA A 12 15.12 -4.89 -7.19
CA ALA A 12 14.91 -5.89 -6.13
C ALA A 12 14.98 -5.26 -4.73
N LYS A 13 15.92 -4.35 -4.47
CA LYS A 13 15.99 -3.62 -3.18
C LYS A 13 14.76 -2.73 -2.97
N GLN A 14 14.35 -1.99 -4.00
CA GLN A 14 13.15 -1.15 -3.94
C GLN A 14 11.89 -1.99 -3.68
N LEU A 15 11.76 -3.16 -4.31
CA LEU A 15 10.68 -4.11 -4.06
C LEU A 15 10.65 -4.61 -2.61
N CYS A 16 11.82 -4.95 -2.04
CA CYS A 16 11.92 -5.35 -0.63
C CYS A 16 11.52 -4.21 0.32
N GLN A 17 11.97 -2.98 0.06
CA GLN A 17 11.57 -1.81 0.85
C GLN A 17 10.06 -1.57 0.76
N ARG A 18 9.49 -1.70 -0.44
CA ARG A 18 8.08 -1.43 -0.70
C ARG A 18 7.13 -2.47 -0.10
N SER A 19 7.58 -3.71 -0.01
CA SER A 19 6.84 -4.81 0.62
C SER A 19 6.98 -4.84 2.14
N GLU A 20 7.84 -3.99 2.71
CA GLU A 20 8.17 -3.95 4.15
C GLU A 20 8.55 -5.34 4.72
N GLY A 21 9.11 -6.22 3.89
CA GLY A 21 9.48 -7.57 4.28
C GLY A 21 8.31 -8.55 4.43
N ILE A 22 7.09 -8.19 4.03
CA ILE A 22 5.91 -9.07 4.08
C ILE A 22 5.87 -9.96 2.82
N PRO A 23 6.05 -11.29 2.92
CA PRO A 23 6.21 -12.16 1.74
C PRO A 23 5.02 -12.14 0.77
N ARG A 24 3.79 -12.05 1.31
CA ARG A 24 2.57 -11.95 0.51
C ARG A 24 2.60 -10.73 -0.42
N TRP A 25 3.02 -9.59 0.11
CA TRP A 25 3.05 -8.32 -0.62
C TRP A 25 4.20 -8.27 -1.60
N PHE A 26 5.37 -8.78 -1.20
CA PHE A 26 6.49 -8.97 -2.10
C PHE A 26 6.03 -9.73 -3.35
N ASN A 27 5.41 -10.89 -3.18
CA ASN A 27 4.94 -11.71 -4.30
C ASN A 27 3.88 -10.99 -5.14
N ARG A 28 2.94 -10.29 -4.49
CA ARG A 28 1.86 -9.59 -5.19
C ARG A 28 2.40 -8.42 -6.04
N ILE A 29 3.24 -7.55 -5.46
CA ILE A 29 3.88 -6.45 -6.18
C ILE A 29 4.76 -7.02 -7.31
N ALA A 30 5.58 -8.02 -7.03
CA ALA A 30 6.47 -8.62 -8.03
C ALA A 30 5.68 -9.15 -9.23
N ASN A 31 4.57 -9.85 -8.99
CA ASN A 31 3.71 -10.35 -10.06
C ASN A 31 3.12 -9.24 -10.93
N TYR A 32 2.61 -8.17 -10.33
CA TYR A 32 2.08 -7.05 -11.11
C TYR A 32 3.16 -6.31 -11.91
N VAL A 33 4.35 -6.12 -11.33
CA VAL A 33 5.48 -5.53 -12.05
C VAL A 33 5.90 -6.44 -13.21
N LEU A 34 5.93 -7.76 -13.01
CA LEU A 34 6.23 -8.73 -14.06
C LEU A 34 5.17 -8.72 -15.16
N LEU A 35 3.88 -8.65 -14.80
CA LEU A 35 2.79 -8.52 -15.76
C LEU A 35 2.93 -7.23 -16.58
N LYS A 36 3.23 -6.11 -15.94
CA LYS A 36 3.42 -4.84 -16.64
C LYS A 36 4.67 -4.84 -17.52
N ALA A 37 5.76 -5.46 -17.06
CA ALA A 37 6.96 -5.65 -17.86
C ALA A 37 6.69 -6.50 -19.12
N ALA A 38 5.89 -7.56 -18.98
CA ALA A 38 5.47 -8.39 -20.11
C ALA A 38 4.60 -7.62 -21.11
N GLU A 39 3.65 -6.80 -20.63
CA GLU A 39 2.83 -5.93 -21.48
C GLU A 39 3.68 -4.92 -22.26
N LEU A 40 4.68 -4.33 -21.60
CA LEU A 40 5.65 -3.40 -22.20
C LEU A 40 6.71 -4.10 -23.05
N LYS A 41 6.70 -5.45 -23.12
CA LYS A 41 7.71 -6.29 -23.79
C LYS A 41 9.15 -5.97 -23.34
N ALA A 42 9.32 -5.61 -22.08
CA ALA A 42 10.62 -5.28 -21.52
C ALA A 42 11.42 -6.56 -21.22
N GLU A 43 12.67 -6.62 -21.69
CA GLU A 43 13.58 -7.74 -21.42
C GLU A 43 14.11 -7.72 -19.97
N LYS A 44 14.10 -6.55 -19.31
CA LYS A 44 14.53 -6.34 -17.92
C LYS A 44 13.64 -5.33 -17.22
N ILE A 45 13.44 -5.50 -15.91
CA ILE A 45 12.75 -4.55 -15.04
C ILE A 45 13.77 -3.50 -14.59
N THR A 46 13.91 -2.48 -15.44
CA THR A 46 14.60 -1.24 -15.11
C THR A 46 13.77 -0.41 -14.11
N PRO A 47 14.34 0.62 -13.48
CA PRO A 47 13.59 1.50 -12.57
C PRO A 47 12.32 2.09 -13.20
N GLU A 48 12.33 2.39 -14.50
CA GLU A 48 11.17 2.95 -15.22
C GLU A 48 10.04 1.91 -15.35
N VAL A 49 10.38 0.67 -15.71
CA VAL A 49 9.42 -0.44 -15.80
C VAL A 49 8.89 -0.80 -14.42
N PHE A 50 9.76 -0.77 -13.40
CA PHE A 50 9.37 -0.97 -12.02
C PHE A 50 8.36 0.08 -11.56
N GLN A 51 8.63 1.36 -11.83
CA GLN A 51 7.75 2.46 -11.49
C GLN A 51 6.40 2.38 -12.21
N ALA A 52 6.40 2.04 -13.52
CA ALA A 52 5.17 1.80 -14.28
C ALA A 52 4.36 0.62 -13.71
N GLY A 53 5.05 -0.43 -13.25
CA GLY A 53 4.45 -1.55 -12.56
C GLY A 53 3.81 -1.15 -11.23
N LEU A 54 4.47 -0.31 -10.42
CA LEU A 54 3.91 0.20 -9.17
C LEU A 54 2.68 1.08 -9.39
N GLU A 55 2.69 1.93 -10.41
CA GLU A 55 1.54 2.75 -10.77
C GLU A 55 0.35 1.89 -11.20
N TYR A 56 0.62 0.86 -12.02
CA TYR A 56 -0.37 -0.14 -12.39
C TYR A 56 -0.94 -0.86 -11.15
N VAL A 57 -0.11 -1.29 -10.20
CA VAL A 57 -0.57 -1.92 -8.94
C VAL A 57 -1.52 -1.00 -8.18
N SER A 58 -1.17 0.29 -8.06
CA SER A 58 -2.00 1.26 -7.33
C SER A 58 -3.36 1.43 -8.00
N GLN A 59 -3.42 1.47 -9.33
CA GLN A 59 -4.67 1.57 -10.08
C GLN A 59 -5.51 0.29 -9.97
N GLU A 60 -4.88 -0.88 -10.11
CA GLU A 60 -5.58 -2.17 -10.09
C GLU A 60 -6.15 -2.47 -8.68
N LEU A 61 -5.38 -2.19 -7.62
CA LEU A 61 -5.86 -2.38 -6.25
C LEU A 61 -7.03 -1.44 -5.91
N ARG A 62 -7.03 -0.22 -6.42
CA ARG A 62 -8.14 0.74 -6.24
C ARG A 62 -9.35 0.42 -7.13
N GLY A 63 -9.15 -0.26 -8.26
CA GLY A 63 -10.18 -0.48 -9.28
C GLY A 63 -10.94 -1.82 -9.20
N GLN A 64 -10.45 -2.80 -8.46
CA GLN A 64 -11.01 -4.16 -8.45
C GLN A 64 -12.04 -4.46 -7.34
N SER A 65 -12.34 -3.51 -6.47
CA SER A 65 -12.83 -3.87 -5.15
C SER A 65 -14.36 -3.76 -5.05
N GLU A 66 -15.04 -4.87 -4.70
CA GLU A 66 -16.46 -4.99 -4.31
C GLU A 66 -16.76 -4.24 -3.00
N LEU A 67 -16.14 -3.08 -2.80
CA LEU A 67 -16.23 -2.29 -1.60
C LEU A 67 -17.54 -1.52 -1.58
N SER A 68 -18.19 -1.53 -0.41
CA SER A 68 -19.33 -0.69 -0.17
C SER A 68 -18.89 0.78 0.03
N PRO A 69 -19.81 1.76 -0.03
CA PRO A 69 -19.50 3.15 0.31
C PRO A 69 -18.89 3.30 1.71
N GLU A 70 -19.29 2.46 2.66
CA GLU A 70 -18.74 2.43 4.03
C GLU A 70 -17.28 1.98 4.04
N ASP A 71 -16.91 1.00 3.21
CA ASP A 71 -15.54 0.52 3.09
C ASP A 71 -14.60 1.63 2.57
N TYR A 72 -15.04 2.36 1.53
CA TYR A 72 -14.29 3.51 1.00
C TYR A 72 -14.15 4.62 2.04
N TYR A 73 -15.20 4.89 2.83
CA TYR A 73 -15.13 5.89 3.88
C TYR A 73 -14.09 5.53 4.95
N VAL A 74 -14.06 4.26 5.38
CA VAL A 74 -13.03 3.79 6.32
C VAL A 74 -11.64 3.91 5.71
N LEU A 75 -11.48 3.54 4.44
CA LEU A 75 -10.22 3.66 3.72
C LEU A 75 -9.72 5.12 3.66
N ASP A 76 -10.59 6.05 3.30
CA ASP A 76 -10.29 7.49 3.25
C ASP A 76 -9.88 8.02 4.63
N LEU A 77 -10.56 7.57 5.69
CA LEU A 77 -10.22 7.97 7.06
C LEU A 77 -8.81 7.53 7.46
N ILE A 78 -8.39 6.32 7.06
CA ILE A 78 -7.02 5.82 7.31
C ILE A 78 -6.02 6.55 6.40
N LEU A 79 -6.39 6.90 5.16
CA LEU A 79 -5.55 7.71 4.26
C LEU A 79 -5.29 9.10 4.85
N GLU A 80 -6.31 9.76 5.39
CA GLU A 80 -6.19 11.08 6.00
C GLU A 80 -5.34 11.06 7.28
N ARG A 81 -5.52 10.04 8.13
CA ARG A 81 -4.88 9.97 9.46
C ARG A 81 -3.59 9.16 9.49
N GLY A 82 -3.30 8.41 8.43
CA GLY A 82 -2.22 7.43 8.35
C GLY A 82 -2.48 6.14 9.13
N LEU A 83 -3.19 6.21 10.27
CA LEU A 83 -3.49 5.06 11.13
C LEU A 83 -4.83 5.25 11.84
N LEU A 84 -5.60 4.17 11.96
CA LEU A 84 -6.87 4.12 12.68
C LEU A 84 -6.85 2.99 13.71
N SER A 85 -7.24 3.31 14.94
CA SER A 85 -7.31 2.37 16.05
C SER A 85 -8.59 2.58 16.85
N ASP A 86 -8.90 1.62 17.71
CA ASP A 86 -10.00 1.73 18.69
C ASP A 86 -9.83 2.92 19.64
N THR A 87 -8.59 3.34 19.89
CA THR A 87 -8.25 4.49 20.72
C THR A 87 -8.20 5.82 19.97
N SER A 88 -8.02 5.81 18.64
CA SER A 88 -7.96 7.02 17.82
C SER A 88 -9.26 7.33 17.07
N ALA A 89 -10.18 6.36 17.00
CA ALA A 89 -11.50 6.54 16.43
C ALA A 89 -12.38 7.45 17.32
N THR A 90 -12.97 8.48 16.73
CA THR A 90 -13.86 9.39 17.46
C THR A 90 -15.32 8.96 17.33
N MET A 91 -16.16 9.40 18.26
CA MET A 91 -17.61 9.17 18.20
C MET A 91 -18.25 9.75 16.91
N ASN A 92 -17.68 10.82 16.36
CA ASN A 92 -18.14 11.37 15.08
C ASN A 92 -17.81 10.45 13.90
N ASP A 93 -16.65 9.79 13.94
CA ASP A 93 -16.26 8.81 12.91
C ASP A 93 -17.25 7.63 12.93
N LEU A 94 -17.53 7.08 14.12
CA LEU A 94 -18.48 5.97 14.31
C LEU A 94 -19.88 6.32 13.79
N LYS A 95 -20.39 7.52 14.12
CA LYS A 95 -21.69 8.02 13.61
C LYS A 95 -21.73 8.13 12.09
N ARG A 96 -20.66 8.63 11.47
CA ARG A 96 -20.58 8.73 10.00
C ARG A 96 -20.55 7.36 9.32
N MET A 97 -19.94 6.38 9.98
CA MET A 97 -19.92 4.97 9.56
C MET A 97 -21.18 4.19 9.97
N LYS A 98 -22.16 4.84 10.61
CA LYS A 98 -23.41 4.23 11.10
C LYS A 98 -23.17 3.04 12.04
N VAL A 99 -22.11 3.09 12.82
CA VAL A 99 -21.78 2.10 13.86
C VAL A 99 -21.80 2.74 15.24
N GLU A 100 -22.07 1.94 16.25
CA GLU A 100 -22.09 2.34 17.66
C GLU A 100 -20.75 2.06 18.35
N GLU A 101 -20.05 1.02 17.89
CA GLU A 101 -18.78 0.58 18.46
C GLU A 101 -17.70 0.34 17.39
N PHE A 102 -16.44 0.53 17.75
CA PHE A 102 -15.31 0.24 16.86
C PHE A 102 -15.25 -1.24 16.45
N SER A 103 -15.68 -2.15 17.34
CA SER A 103 -15.78 -3.60 17.09
C SER A 103 -16.61 -3.94 15.84
N GLN A 104 -17.62 -3.12 15.54
CA GLN A 104 -18.50 -3.30 14.38
C GLN A 104 -17.81 -2.94 13.05
N LEU A 105 -16.66 -2.26 13.09
CA LEU A 105 -15.83 -1.98 11.93
C LEU A 105 -14.88 -3.13 11.58
N LEU A 106 -14.67 -4.10 12.48
CA LEU A 106 -13.76 -5.24 12.24
C LEU A 106 -14.07 -5.98 10.93
N PRO A 107 -15.34 -6.27 10.55
CA PRO A 107 -15.64 -6.89 9.27
C PRO A 107 -15.28 -6.02 8.06
N ILE A 108 -15.35 -4.69 8.17
CA ILE A 108 -14.91 -3.76 7.13
C ILE A 108 -13.39 -3.84 7.00
N PHE A 109 -12.67 -3.77 8.12
CA PHE A 109 -11.22 -3.89 8.11
C PHE A 109 -10.76 -5.24 7.55
N ASP A 110 -11.43 -6.34 7.88
CA ASP A 110 -11.09 -7.66 7.35
C ASP A 110 -11.24 -7.71 5.82
N ARG A 111 -12.31 -7.10 5.26
CA ARG A 111 -12.44 -6.95 3.80
C ARG A 111 -11.31 -6.11 3.21
N LEU A 112 -11.02 -4.95 3.80
CA LEU A 112 -9.94 -4.07 3.33
C LEU A 112 -8.57 -4.76 3.41
N VAL A 113 -8.33 -5.63 4.40
CA VAL A 113 -7.12 -6.47 4.51
C VAL A 113 -7.11 -7.55 3.44
N GLN A 114 -8.25 -8.21 3.18
CA GLN A 114 -8.37 -9.23 2.12
C GLN A 114 -8.06 -8.65 0.73
N HIS A 115 -8.46 -7.41 0.49
CA HIS A 115 -8.14 -6.66 -0.73
C HIS A 115 -6.74 -6.05 -0.73
N ASP A 116 -5.92 -6.32 0.28
CA ASP A 116 -4.56 -5.80 0.44
C ASP A 116 -4.52 -4.25 0.46
N LEU A 117 -5.60 -3.57 0.86
CA LEU A 117 -5.71 -2.11 0.93
C LEU A 117 -5.24 -1.53 2.25
N VAL A 118 -5.48 -2.28 3.34
CA VAL A 118 -5.02 -1.93 4.68
C VAL A 118 -4.32 -3.12 5.30
N ARG A 119 -3.57 -2.86 6.37
CA ARG A 119 -2.92 -3.89 7.19
C ARG A 119 -3.29 -3.70 8.65
N ARG A 120 -3.41 -4.82 9.36
CA ARG A 120 -3.47 -4.81 10.82
C ARG A 120 -2.04 -4.84 11.36
N LEU A 121 -1.71 -3.93 12.27
CA LEU A 121 -0.41 -3.93 12.95
C LEU A 121 -0.39 -4.99 14.06
N PRO A 122 0.78 -5.64 14.29
CA PRO A 122 0.94 -6.62 15.35
C PRO A 122 1.12 -5.92 16.70
N THR A 123 0.04 -5.35 17.23
CA THR A 123 0.00 -4.65 18.52
C THR A 123 -0.85 -5.42 19.53
N ASP A 124 -0.30 -5.68 20.72
CA ASP A 124 -0.98 -6.47 21.75
C ASP A 124 -2.09 -5.70 22.50
N ARG A 125 -2.13 -4.37 22.36
CA ARG A 125 -2.96 -3.48 23.20
C ARG A 125 -4.19 -2.91 22.50
N SER A 126 -4.16 -2.82 21.18
CA SER A 126 -5.12 -2.09 20.36
C SER A 126 -5.19 -2.73 18.98
N ALA A 127 -6.37 -2.72 18.38
CA ALA A 127 -6.53 -3.08 16.97
C ALA A 127 -6.17 -1.87 16.12
N GLU A 128 -5.00 -1.90 15.48
CA GLU A 128 -4.47 -0.78 14.68
C GLU A 128 -4.41 -1.14 13.21
N TYR A 129 -4.91 -0.22 12.37
CA TYR A 129 -5.01 -0.40 10.94
C TYR A 129 -4.33 0.75 10.19
N GLN A 130 -3.53 0.41 9.19
CA GLN A 130 -2.76 1.36 8.38
C GLN A 130 -2.91 1.02 6.89
N ILE A 131 -2.83 2.04 6.03
CA ILE A 131 -2.85 1.85 4.57
C ILE A 131 -1.67 0.98 4.14
N ASN A 132 -1.91 0.09 3.17
CA ASN A 132 -0.84 -0.65 2.54
C ASN A 132 0.07 0.32 1.80
N PRO A 133 1.39 0.34 2.09
CA PRO A 133 2.35 1.23 1.44
C PRO A 133 2.19 1.25 -0.07
N ILE A 134 1.90 0.09 -0.69
CA ILE A 134 1.67 -0.08 -2.13
C ILE A 134 0.71 0.96 -2.72
N LEU A 135 -0.33 1.36 -1.97
CA LEU A 135 -1.34 2.33 -2.42
C LEU A 135 -0.86 3.78 -2.38
N LEU A 136 0.13 4.08 -1.54
CA LEU A 136 0.71 5.41 -1.48
C LEU A 136 1.50 5.66 -2.77
N PRO A 137 1.50 6.87 -3.34
CA PRO A 137 2.49 7.19 -4.37
C PRO A 137 3.90 6.96 -3.81
N PRO A 138 4.92 6.69 -4.66
CA PRO A 138 6.30 6.69 -4.18
C PRO A 138 6.53 8.02 -3.47
N SER A 139 6.90 7.98 -2.19
CA SER A 139 7.32 9.16 -1.48
C SER A 139 8.39 9.83 -2.33
N LYS A 140 8.16 11.06 -2.77
CA LYS A 140 9.27 11.90 -3.21
C LYS A 140 10.20 11.92 -2.01
N GLU A 141 11.38 11.34 -2.14
CA GLU A 141 12.43 11.56 -1.15
C GLU A 141 12.49 13.07 -0.90
N PRO A 142 12.65 13.54 0.35
CA PRO A 142 13.01 14.92 0.57
C PRO A 142 14.35 15.10 -0.13
N THR A 143 14.33 15.78 -1.29
CA THR A 143 15.50 16.41 -1.87
C THR A 143 16.14 17.15 -0.70
N GLN A 144 17.26 16.62 -0.22
CA GLN A 144 18.10 17.31 0.74
C GLN A 144 18.35 18.70 0.15
N GLU A 145 17.74 19.71 0.77
CA GLU A 145 18.14 21.10 0.56
C GLU A 145 19.64 21.14 0.77
N LYS A 146 20.35 21.35 -0.34
CA LYS A 146 21.74 21.78 -0.32
C LYS A 146 21.78 23.09 0.46
N LEU A 147 22.10 23.01 1.75
CA LEU A 147 22.67 24.14 2.48
C LEU A 147 24.15 24.22 2.07
N SER A 148 24.39 24.65 0.83
CA SER A 148 25.64 25.29 0.46
C SER A 148 25.53 26.71 0.99
N GLN A 149 25.96 26.93 2.24
CA GLN A 149 26.35 28.26 2.66
C GLN A 149 27.68 28.54 1.96
N GLU A 150 27.61 29.39 0.93
CA GLU A 150 28.76 30.07 0.36
C GLU A 150 29.41 30.99 1.40
N GLU A 151 30.70 31.17 1.18
CA GLU A 151 31.75 31.85 1.95
C GLU A 151 31.45 33.28 2.44
#